data_AF-A0A853V1N7-F1
#
_entry.id   AF-A0A853V1N7-F1
#
_cell.length_a   1.000
_cell.length_b   1.000
_cell.length_c   1.000
_cell.angle_alpha   90.00
_cell.angle_beta   90.00
_cell.angle_gamma   90.00
#
_symmetry.space_group_name_H-M   'P 1'
#
loop_
_entity.id
_entity.type
_entity.pdbx_description
1 polymer ?
#
loop_
_entity_poly.entity_id
_entity_poly.type
_entity_poly.pdbx_seq_one_letter_code
_entity_poly.pdbx_strand_id
1 'polypeptide(L)'
;MRIYVNEIKVKDDGIYCYSDDPTDGLEEVGQMLVDSDNYGFAYILDDGQSYSYLIFVEETWSMLHENRDKTIIVNDDLKLEHFQEEFDFILDNIVGNNNYGKEFVAAVEKTFELE
;
A
#
# COMPACT_ATOMS: atom_id res chain seq x y z
N MET A 1 1.82 -7.96 12.90
CA MET A 1 0.76 -7.00 13.33
C MET A 1 0.06 -6.40 12.12
N ARG A 2 -1.18 -5.90 12.19
CA ARG A 2 -1.78 -5.10 11.10
C ARG A 2 -1.73 -3.63 11.52
N ILE A 3 -1.15 -2.79 10.67
CA ILE A 3 -0.89 -1.37 10.88
C ILE A 3 -1.70 -0.64 9.81
N TYR A 4 -2.67 0.16 10.18
CA TYR A 4 -3.55 0.82 9.21
C TYR A 4 -3.07 2.23 8.91
N VAL A 5 -3.01 2.62 7.64
CA VAL A 5 -2.76 4.01 7.27
C VAL A 5 -4.03 4.82 7.55
N ASN A 6 -3.97 5.72 8.53
CA ASN A 6 -5.10 6.54 8.98
C ASN A 6 -5.13 7.92 8.31
N GLU A 7 -3.96 8.46 7.97
CA GLU A 7 -3.82 9.78 7.37
C GLU A 7 -2.73 9.78 6.30
N ILE A 8 -2.96 10.50 5.20
CA ILE A 8 -1.99 10.72 4.14
C ILE A 8 -1.76 12.22 3.98
N LYS A 9 -0.49 12.64 4.02
CA LYS A 9 -0.06 14.01 3.72
C LYS A 9 0.89 14.00 2.52
N VAL A 10 0.53 14.70 1.47
CA VAL A 10 1.40 14.90 0.31
C VAL A 10 2.33 16.07 0.58
N LYS A 11 3.63 15.85 0.46
CA LYS A 11 4.67 16.88 0.54
C LYS A 11 5.46 16.92 -0.78
N ASP A 12 6.39 17.88 -0.90
CA ASP A 12 7.20 18.06 -2.11
C ASP A 12 8.14 16.86 -2.36
N ASP A 13 8.60 16.22 -1.30
CA ASP A 13 9.57 15.12 -1.30
C ASP A 13 8.95 13.71 -1.23
N GLY A 14 7.65 13.59 -0.93
CA GLY A 14 7.01 12.29 -0.83
C GLY A 14 5.55 12.31 -0.38
N ILE A 15 4.99 11.11 -0.23
CA ILE A 15 3.71 10.87 0.43
C ILE A 15 4.02 10.36 1.84
N TYR A 16 3.51 11.08 2.84
CA TYR A 16 3.65 10.72 4.23
C TYR A 16 2.39 10.00 4.70
N CYS A 17 2.54 8.73 5.06
CA CYS A 17 1.47 7.88 5.56
C CYS A 17 1.62 7.75 7.08
N TYR A 18 0.58 8.14 7.82
CA TYR A 18 0.56 8.09 9.27
C TYR A 18 -0.34 6.99 9.77
N SER A 19 0.12 6.32 10.82
CA SER A 19 -0.58 5.26 11.56
C SER A 19 -0.52 5.57 13.05
N ASP A 20 -1.60 5.26 13.77
CA ASP A 20 -1.60 5.31 15.24
C ASP A 20 -0.74 4.20 15.87
N ASP A 21 -0.54 3.09 15.16
CA ASP A 21 0.37 2.01 15.56
C ASP A 21 1.85 2.40 15.34
N PRO A 22 2.75 2.01 16.25
CA PRO A 22 4.18 2.32 16.15
C PRO A 22 4.84 1.57 14.99
N THR A 23 5.80 2.24 14.37
CA THR A 23 6.60 1.70 13.26
C THR A 23 8.10 1.71 13.55
N ASP A 24 8.50 2.10 14.77
CA ASP A 24 9.90 2.10 15.19
C ASP A 24 10.51 0.70 15.11
N GLY A 25 11.67 0.61 14.45
CA GLY A 25 12.40 -0.66 14.29
C GLY A 25 11.81 -1.60 13.23
N LEU A 26 10.77 -1.18 12.51
CA LEU A 26 10.31 -1.89 11.32
C LEU A 26 11.16 -1.50 10.11
N GLU A 27 11.48 -2.49 9.29
CA GLU A 27 12.12 -2.32 7.99
C GLU A 27 11.19 -2.87 6.90
N GLU A 28 11.27 -2.31 5.70
CA GLU A 28 10.54 -2.87 4.56
C GLU A 28 11.09 -4.24 4.17
N VAL A 29 10.19 -5.16 3.82
CA VAL A 29 10.57 -6.45 3.22
C VAL A 29 10.68 -6.34 1.70
N GLY A 30 10.02 -5.34 1.09
CA GLY A 30 9.94 -5.21 -0.35
C GLY A 30 8.92 -6.17 -0.96
N GLN A 31 7.79 -6.38 -0.29
CA GLN A 31 6.73 -7.25 -0.80
C GLN A 31 5.35 -6.69 -0.52
N MET A 32 4.45 -6.76 -1.50
CA MET A 32 3.04 -6.42 -1.33
C MET A 32 2.10 -7.63 -1.50
N LEU A 33 1.07 -7.68 -0.67
CA LEU A 33 -0.03 -8.64 -0.72
C LEU A 33 -1.36 -7.93 -0.95
N VAL A 34 -2.36 -8.70 -1.39
CA VAL A 34 -3.73 -8.23 -1.60
C VAL A 34 -4.66 -8.90 -0.60
N ASP A 35 -5.43 -8.09 0.10
CA ASP A 35 -6.55 -8.50 0.97
C ASP A 35 -7.85 -8.10 0.27
N SER A 36 -8.25 -8.88 -0.73
CA SER A 36 -9.37 -8.53 -1.62
C SER A 36 -10.71 -8.48 -0.90
N ASP A 37 -10.90 -9.30 0.14
CA ASP A 37 -12.13 -9.32 0.94
C ASP A 37 -12.32 -8.02 1.73
N ASN A 38 -11.23 -7.34 2.07
CA ASN A 38 -11.24 -6.08 2.82
C ASN A 38 -10.74 -4.88 2.01
N TYR A 39 -10.63 -5.01 0.68
CA TYR A 39 -10.15 -3.96 -0.22
C TYR A 39 -8.84 -3.30 0.28
N GLY A 40 -7.88 -4.15 0.67
CA GLY A 40 -6.61 -3.70 1.24
C GLY A 40 -5.41 -4.10 0.39
N PHE A 41 -4.48 -3.17 0.20
CA PHE A 41 -3.11 -3.50 -0.18
C PHE A 41 -2.26 -3.58 1.09
N ALA A 42 -1.61 -4.72 1.31
CA ALA A 42 -0.86 -5.02 2.51
C ALA A 42 0.64 -5.08 2.20
N TYR A 43 1.38 -4.05 2.59
CA TYR A 43 2.83 -4.01 2.42
C TYR A 43 3.53 -4.64 3.63
N ILE A 44 4.49 -5.55 3.39
CA ILE A 44 5.11 -6.34 4.45
C ILE A 44 6.29 -5.57 5.06
N LEU A 45 6.28 -5.48 6.39
CA LEU A 45 7.34 -4.95 7.24
C LEU A 45 7.87 -6.03 8.19
N ASP A 46 9.12 -5.93 8.61
CA ASP A 46 9.77 -6.87 9.53
C ASP A 46 10.58 -6.14 10.61
N ASP A 47 10.53 -6.65 11.85
CA ASP A 47 11.37 -6.20 12.97
C ASP A 47 12.48 -7.22 13.33
N GLY A 48 12.65 -8.26 12.50
CA GLY A 48 13.56 -9.38 12.72
C GLY A 48 13.02 -10.47 13.66
N GLN A 49 11.82 -10.28 14.22
CA GLN A 49 11.12 -11.27 15.06
C GLN A 49 9.82 -11.73 14.43
N SER A 50 9.07 -10.81 13.81
CA SER A 50 7.76 -11.08 13.24
C SER A 50 7.38 -10.11 12.13
N TYR A 51 6.57 -10.60 11.19
CA TYR A 51 6.02 -9.75 10.13
C TYR A 51 4.86 -8.87 10.62
N SER A 52 4.88 -7.64 10.12
CA SER A 52 3.80 -6.67 10.20
C SER A 52 3.33 -6.27 8.81
N TYR A 53 2.08 -5.82 8.72
CA TYR A 53 1.43 -5.50 7.46
C TYR A 53 0.91 -4.07 7.53
N LEU A 54 1.52 -3.19 6.76
CA LEU A 54 1.04 -1.82 6.56
C LEU A 54 -0.09 -1.86 5.53
N ILE A 55 -1.29 -1.50 5.96
CA ILE A 55 -2.52 -1.65 5.20
C ILE A 55 -2.95 -0.32 4.60
N PHE A 56 -2.98 -0.27 3.28
CA PHE A 56 -3.57 0.79 2.47
C PHE A 56 -5.00 0.37 2.10
N VAL A 57 -5.97 0.90 2.84
CA VAL A 57 -7.40 0.65 2.62
C VAL A 57 -7.91 1.38 1.38
N GLU A 58 -9.08 0.99 0.88
CA GLU A 58 -9.70 1.56 -0.33
C GLU A 58 -9.70 3.09 -0.35
N GLU A 59 -9.99 3.72 0.79
CA GLU A 59 -10.04 5.18 0.93
C GLU A 59 -8.70 5.87 0.67
N THR A 60 -7.58 5.13 0.71
CA THR A 60 -6.24 5.66 0.42
C THR A 60 -5.85 5.58 -1.05
N TRP A 61 -6.57 4.79 -1.86
CA TRP A 61 -6.13 4.42 -3.21
C TRP A 61 -6.05 5.60 -4.18
N SER A 62 -7.00 6.54 -4.12
CA SER A 62 -6.95 7.73 -5.00
C SER A 62 -5.70 8.57 -4.74
N MET A 63 -5.30 8.70 -3.47
CA MET A 63 -4.09 9.43 -3.09
C MET A 63 -2.83 8.73 -3.60
N LEU A 64 -2.79 7.40 -3.55
CA LEU A 64 -1.70 6.61 -4.12
C LEU A 64 -1.63 6.77 -5.65
N HIS A 65 -2.78 6.75 -6.33
CA HIS A 65 -2.86 6.94 -7.77
C HIS A 65 -2.38 8.34 -8.21
N GLU A 66 -2.92 9.39 -7.59
CA GLU A 66 -2.60 10.79 -7.91
C GLU A 66 -1.12 11.14 -7.68
N ASN A 67 -0.41 10.36 -6.86
CA ASN A 67 0.97 10.63 -6.44
C ASN A 67 1.90 9.45 -6.70
N ARG A 68 1.59 8.62 -7.71
CA ARG A 68 2.30 7.35 -8.00
C ARG A 68 3.82 7.47 -8.10
N ASP A 69 4.36 8.58 -8.59
CA ASP A 69 5.81 8.75 -8.75
C ASP A 69 6.54 9.16 -7.45
N LYS A 70 5.81 9.36 -6.35
CA LYS A 70 6.39 9.80 -5.09
C LYS A 70 6.79 8.64 -4.20
N THR A 71 7.88 8.85 -3.46
CA THR A 71 8.30 7.96 -2.38
C THR A 71 7.25 7.92 -1.26
N ILE A 72 6.97 6.74 -0.73
CA ILE A 72 6.16 6.57 0.48
C ILE A 72 7.06 6.62 1.72
N ILE A 73 6.67 7.43 2.70
CA ILE A 73 7.34 7.59 3.98
C ILE A 73 6.30 7.37 5.09
N VAL A 74 6.57 6.42 5.99
CA VAL A 74 5.65 6.02 7.05
C VAL A 74 6.10 6.64 8.37
N ASN A 75 5.17 7.32 9.06
CA ASN A 75 5.42 7.98 10.35
C ASN A 75 6.72 8.83 10.34
N ASP A 76 6.89 9.64 9.30
CA ASP A 76 8.01 10.55 9.06
C ASP A 76 9.41 9.93 8.81
N ASP A 77 9.65 8.67 9.20
CA ASP A 77 11.01 8.10 9.21
C ASP A 77 11.20 6.83 8.35
N LEU A 78 10.17 5.99 8.19
CA LEU A 78 10.30 4.72 7.48
C LEU A 78 10.01 4.88 5.98
N LYS A 79 11.06 4.96 5.18
CA LYS A 79 10.96 5.01 3.72
C LYS A 79 10.75 3.61 3.14
N LEU A 80 9.80 3.48 2.20
CA LEU A 80 9.54 2.24 1.47
C LEU A 80 10.18 2.34 0.06
N GLU A 81 11.42 1.87 -0.09
CA GLU A 81 12.18 1.99 -1.35
C GLU A 81 11.60 1.10 -2.46
N HIS A 82 11.02 -0.05 -2.11
CA HIS A 82 10.52 -1.02 -3.09
C HIS A 82 8.99 -0.93 -3.31
N PHE A 83 8.34 0.08 -2.72
CA PHE A 83 6.88 0.18 -2.76
C PHE A 83 6.33 0.27 -4.19
N GLN A 84 6.92 1.12 -5.04
CA GLN A 84 6.38 1.35 -6.38
C GLN A 84 6.51 0.13 -7.28
N GLU A 85 7.64 -0.58 -7.23
CA GLU A 85 7.84 -1.82 -7.98
C GLU A 85 6.79 -2.88 -7.60
N GLU A 86 6.58 -3.09 -6.30
CA GLU A 86 5.61 -4.06 -5.79
C GLU A 86 4.17 -3.65 -6.09
N PHE A 87 3.88 -2.35 -6.02
CA PHE A 87 2.55 -1.82 -6.30
C PHE A 87 2.18 -1.96 -7.78
N ASP A 88 3.10 -1.62 -8.68
CA ASP A 88 2.95 -1.83 -10.12
C ASP A 88 2.73 -3.32 -10.43
N PHE A 89 3.58 -4.19 -9.87
CA PHE A 89 3.46 -5.64 -10.05
C PHE A 89 2.10 -6.17 -9.59
N ILE A 90 1.62 -5.76 -8.41
CA ILE A 90 0.32 -6.22 -7.91
C ILE A 90 -0.83 -5.70 -8.76
N LEU A 91 -0.81 -4.44 -9.20
CA LEU A 91 -1.85 -3.90 -10.06
C LEU A 91 -1.92 -4.66 -11.39
N ASP A 92 -0.79 -4.93 -12.03
CA ASP A 92 -0.73 -5.74 -13.25
C ASP A 92 -1.29 -7.17 -13.06
N ASN A 93 -1.08 -7.77 -11.88
CA ASN A 93 -1.62 -9.10 -11.56
C ASN A 93 -3.13 -9.12 -11.29
N ILE A 94 -3.72 -7.98 -10.91
CA ILE A 94 -5.15 -7.85 -10.59
C ILE A 94 -5.97 -7.66 -11.86
N VAL A 95 -5.48 -6.91 -12.84
CA VAL A 95 -6.23 -6.55 -14.06
C VAL A 95 -6.79 -7.80 -14.75
N GLY A 96 -8.11 -7.82 -14.95
CA GLY A 96 -8.86 -8.93 -15.55
C GLY A 96 -8.89 -10.23 -14.72
N ASN A 97 -8.23 -10.30 -13.57
CA ASN A 97 -8.08 -11.51 -12.77
C ASN A 97 -9.16 -11.65 -11.70
N ASN A 98 -10.31 -12.15 -12.11
CA ASN A 98 -11.47 -12.34 -11.24
C ASN A 98 -11.27 -13.33 -10.06
N ASN A 99 -10.10 -13.97 -9.92
CA ASN A 99 -9.79 -14.78 -8.74
C ASN A 99 -9.66 -13.93 -7.46
N TYR A 100 -9.40 -12.63 -7.60
CA TYR A 100 -9.45 -11.66 -6.49
C TYR A 100 -10.87 -11.18 -6.17
N GLY A 101 -11.89 -11.67 -6.89
CA GLY A 101 -13.27 -11.22 -6.75
C GLY A 101 -13.60 -10.07 -7.72
N LYS A 102 -14.73 -10.20 -8.42
CA LYS A 102 -15.10 -9.28 -9.51
C LYS A 102 -15.28 -7.83 -9.06
N GLU A 103 -15.85 -7.63 -7.88
CA GLU A 103 -16.12 -6.30 -7.34
C GLU A 103 -14.82 -5.59 -6.95
N PHE A 104 -13.89 -6.31 -6.31
CA PHE A 104 -12.56 -5.81 -5.99
C PHE A 104 -11.76 -5.45 -7.25
N VAL A 105 -11.69 -6.36 -8.23
CA VAL A 105 -10.99 -6.12 -9.50
C VAL A 105 -11.54 -4.87 -10.19
N ALA A 106 -12.87 -4.75 -10.30
CA ALA A 106 -13.50 -3.58 -10.91
C ALA A 106 -13.23 -2.28 -10.14
N ALA A 107 -13.15 -2.33 -8.81
CA ALA A 107 -12.82 -1.17 -7.99
C ALA A 107 -11.36 -0.73 -8.19
N VAL A 108 -10.42 -1.67 -8.27
CA VAL A 108 -9.01 -1.41 -8.58
C VAL A 108 -8.87 -0.82 -9.98
N GLU A 109 -9.39 -1.49 -11.01
CA GLU A 109 -9.32 -1.03 -12.40
C GLU A 109 -9.90 0.39 -12.55
N LYS A 110 -11.04 0.64 -11.90
CA LYS A 110 -11.66 1.97 -11.92
C LYS A 110 -10.83 3.03 -11.20
N THR A 111 -10.28 2.72 -10.03
CA THR A 111 -9.57 3.72 -9.20
C THR A 111 -8.22 4.09 -9.77
N PHE A 112 -7.53 3.12 -10.37
CA PHE A 112 -6.20 3.28 -10.94
C PHE A 112 -6.21 3.49 -12.46
N GLU A 113 -7.39 3.64 -13.06
CA GLU A 113 -7.60 3.87 -14.50
C GLU A 113 -6.89 2.82 -15.38
N LEU A 114 -7.03 1.54 -15.01
CA LEU A 114 -6.42 0.41 -15.71
C LEU A 114 -7.38 -0.14 -16.77
N GLU A 115 -6.86 -0.43 -17.97
CA GLU A 115 -7.62 -0.92 -19.14
C GLU A 115 -7.81 -2.44 -19.19
#